data_AF-A0A2U3RBY0-F1
#
_entry.id   AF-A0A2U3RBY0-F1
#
_cell.length_a   1.000
_cell.length_b   1.000
_cell.length_c   1.000
_cell.angle_alpha   90.00
_cell.angle_beta   90.00
_cell.angle_gamma   90.00
#
_symmetry.space_group_name_H-M   'P 1'
#
loop_
_entity.id
_entity.type
_entity.pdbx_description
1 polymer ?
#
loop_
_entity_poly.entity_id
_entity_poly.type
_entity_poly.pdbx_seq_one_letter_code
_entity_poly.pdbx_strand_id
1 'polypeptide(L)'
;MKSITLKLTNKLIRKIKIPTERTSTIQDKVEPELKLRISHTGRKTWSFEKKFRKEGIKIKIGVFPDLSIKEARKIARELKRLMAKGIDPREVKRQQQIAADEKRLKARQEITFQELYYKYIEEYAKIYTIHWQKDAARIYIYWQPRIYNYGKSLFLKKISDIKSNDIEQIFNDISKEGKYATANLLLAILRTIFNKAIK
;
A
#
# COMPACT_ATOMS: atom_id res chain seq x y z
N MET A 1 -34.99 -0.84 -1.76
CA MET A 1 -34.27 -1.58 -2.84
C MET A 1 -34.80 -3.00 -2.85
N LYS A 2 -35.34 -3.50 -3.97
CA LYS A 2 -35.83 -4.89 -4.06
C LYS A 2 -34.64 -5.84 -3.87
N SER A 3 -34.51 -6.45 -2.68
CA SER A 3 -33.55 -7.52 -2.45
C SER A 3 -34.13 -8.80 -3.02
N ILE A 4 -33.53 -9.31 -4.08
CA ILE A 4 -33.96 -10.56 -4.70
C ILE A 4 -33.20 -11.69 -4.01
N THR A 5 -33.91 -12.70 -3.50
CA THR A 5 -33.28 -13.86 -2.86
C THR A 5 -33.26 -15.04 -3.85
N LEU A 6 -32.07 -15.56 -4.16
CA LEU A 6 -31.89 -16.67 -5.12
C LEU A 6 -30.85 -17.66 -4.61
N LYS A 7 -31.00 -18.93 -4.98
CA LYS A 7 -29.93 -19.92 -4.79
C LYS A 7 -28.84 -19.68 -5.82
N LEU A 8 -27.77 -18.99 -5.43
CA LEU A 8 -26.71 -18.60 -6.36
C LEU A 8 -25.85 -19.82 -6.76
N THR A 9 -25.54 -19.91 -8.06
CA THR A 9 -24.62 -20.88 -8.65
C THR A 9 -23.71 -20.17 -9.65
N ASN A 10 -22.49 -20.66 -9.87
CA ASN A 10 -21.56 -20.02 -10.82
C ASN A 10 -22.16 -19.85 -12.22
N LYS A 11 -22.92 -20.86 -12.70
CA LYS A 11 -23.62 -20.82 -13.99
C LYS A 11 -24.70 -19.72 -14.00
N LEU A 12 -25.52 -19.64 -12.95
CA LEU A 12 -26.54 -18.61 -12.82
C LEU A 12 -25.92 -17.22 -12.80
N ILE A 13 -24.87 -17.02 -11.99
CA ILE A 13 -24.20 -15.72 -11.79
C ILE A 13 -23.63 -15.16 -13.10
N ARG A 14 -23.07 -16.03 -13.96
CA ARG A 14 -22.59 -15.61 -15.29
C ARG A 14 -23.73 -15.10 -16.18
N LYS A 15 -24.92 -15.71 -16.09
CA LYS A 15 -26.11 -15.37 -16.89
C LYS A 15 -26.94 -14.18 -16.35
N ILE A 16 -26.65 -13.66 -15.15
CA ILE A 16 -27.41 -12.54 -14.60
C ILE A 16 -27.22 -11.30 -15.48
N LYS A 17 -28.35 -10.73 -15.93
CA LYS A 17 -28.37 -9.47 -16.70
C LYS A 17 -27.78 -8.33 -15.87
N ILE A 18 -26.96 -7.51 -16.53
CA ILE A 18 -26.39 -6.31 -15.94
C ILE A 18 -27.52 -5.30 -15.76
N PRO A 19 -27.69 -4.70 -14.57
CA PRO A 19 -28.72 -3.70 -14.38
C PRO A 19 -28.35 -2.40 -15.10
N THR A 20 -29.33 -1.78 -15.77
CA THR A 20 -29.10 -0.65 -16.69
C THR A 20 -28.83 0.67 -15.96
N GLU A 21 -29.45 0.90 -14.79
CA GLU A 21 -29.43 2.22 -14.13
C GLU A 21 -28.88 2.20 -12.69
N ARG A 22 -29.11 1.13 -11.92
CA ARG A 22 -28.78 1.07 -10.49
C ARG A 22 -28.13 -0.25 -10.11
N THR A 23 -27.35 -0.25 -9.04
CA THR A 23 -26.75 -1.49 -8.53
C THR A 23 -27.83 -2.47 -8.09
N SER A 24 -27.79 -3.69 -8.58
CA SER A 24 -28.68 -4.78 -8.13
C SER A 24 -27.99 -5.58 -7.02
N THR A 25 -28.75 -5.97 -6.01
CA THR A 25 -28.24 -6.82 -4.93
C THR A 25 -29.09 -8.08 -4.83
N ILE A 26 -28.43 -9.24 -4.94
CA ILE A 26 -29.07 -10.55 -4.87
C ILE A 26 -28.55 -11.26 -3.63
N GLN A 27 -29.45 -11.66 -2.75
CA GLN A 27 -29.13 -12.42 -1.55
C GLN A 27 -29.04 -13.91 -1.88
N ASP A 28 -28.03 -14.57 -1.34
CA ASP A 28 -27.91 -16.02 -1.48
C ASP A 28 -28.92 -16.74 -0.58
N LYS A 29 -29.61 -17.74 -1.14
CA LYS A 29 -30.57 -18.55 -0.37
C LYS A 29 -29.89 -19.52 0.60
N VAL A 30 -28.65 -19.93 0.35
CA VAL A 30 -27.92 -20.90 1.20
C VAL A 30 -27.23 -20.18 2.37
N GLU A 31 -26.60 -19.04 2.12
CA GLU A 31 -26.04 -18.17 3.15
C GLU A 31 -26.76 -16.80 3.11
N PRO A 32 -27.80 -16.58 3.93
CA PRO A 32 -28.60 -15.34 3.90
C PRO A 32 -27.80 -14.05 4.12
N GLU A 33 -26.69 -14.14 4.85
CA GLU A 33 -25.78 -13.02 5.10
C GLU A 33 -24.88 -12.71 3.90
N LEU A 34 -24.81 -13.60 2.90
CA LEU A 34 -24.05 -13.40 1.67
C LEU A 34 -24.92 -12.74 0.60
N LYS A 35 -24.42 -11.64 0.04
CA LYS A 35 -25.06 -10.90 -1.04
C LYS A 35 -24.11 -10.70 -2.21
N LEU A 36 -24.65 -10.85 -3.41
CA LEU A 36 -24.00 -10.50 -4.66
C LEU A 36 -24.48 -9.12 -5.11
N ARG A 37 -23.59 -8.14 -5.12
CA ARG A 37 -23.84 -6.82 -5.69
C ARG A 37 -23.36 -6.79 -7.14
N ILE A 38 -24.20 -6.33 -8.04
CA ILE A 38 -23.91 -6.18 -9.46
C ILE A 38 -24.00 -4.68 -9.79
N SER A 39 -22.88 -4.09 -10.22
CA SER A 39 -22.85 -2.70 -10.67
C SER A 39 -23.45 -2.55 -12.07
N HIS A 40 -23.81 -1.32 -12.45
CA HIS A 40 -24.20 -0.99 -13.83
C HIS A 40 -23.06 -1.26 -14.84
N THR A 41 -21.80 -1.26 -14.38
CA THR A 41 -20.62 -1.64 -15.18
C THR A 41 -20.45 -3.16 -15.32
N GLY A 42 -21.35 -3.97 -14.74
CA GLY A 42 -21.28 -5.43 -14.78
C GLY A 42 -20.33 -6.07 -13.76
N ARG A 43 -19.67 -5.28 -12.90
CA ARG A 43 -18.80 -5.80 -11.83
C ARG A 43 -19.65 -6.51 -10.76
N LYS A 44 -19.30 -7.76 -10.49
CA LYS A 44 -20.00 -8.65 -9.54
C LYS A 44 -19.17 -8.79 -8.27
N THR A 45 -19.67 -8.25 -7.16
CA THR A 45 -18.95 -8.19 -5.88
C THR A 45 -19.69 -8.96 -4.81
N TRP A 46 -18.98 -9.82 -4.08
CA TRP A 46 -19.47 -10.50 -2.89
C TRP A 46 -19.38 -9.61 -1.67
N SER A 47 -20.47 -9.49 -0.94
CA SER A 47 -20.52 -8.79 0.35
C SER A 47 -21.22 -9.64 1.40
N PHE A 48 -20.64 -9.67 2.58
CA PHE A 48 -21.24 -10.20 3.79
C PHE A 48 -21.93 -9.07 4.55
N GLU A 49 -23.20 -9.25 4.91
CA GLU A 49 -24.00 -8.29 5.67
C GLU A 49 -24.69 -8.97 6.85
N LYS A 50 -24.34 -8.57 8.08
CA LYS A 50 -24.92 -9.11 9.32
C LYS A 50 -24.89 -8.08 10.44
N LYS A 51 -25.88 -8.11 11.33
CA LYS A 51 -25.85 -7.29 12.56
C LYS A 51 -24.90 -7.89 13.60
N PHE A 52 -24.10 -7.06 14.25
CA PHE A 52 -23.21 -7.39 15.35
C PHE A 52 -23.30 -6.30 16.41
N ARG A 53 -23.53 -6.67 17.68
CA ARG A 53 -23.61 -5.70 18.80
C ARG A 53 -24.49 -4.48 18.47
N LYS A 54 -25.68 -4.71 17.90
CA LYS A 54 -26.66 -3.69 17.44
C LYS A 54 -26.25 -2.87 16.21
N GLU A 55 -25.03 -3.02 15.70
CA GLU A 55 -24.54 -2.36 14.50
C GLU A 55 -24.63 -3.24 13.24
N GLY A 56 -24.91 -2.63 12.10
CA GLY A 56 -24.86 -3.30 10.80
C GLY A 56 -23.43 -3.44 10.29
N ILE A 57 -22.92 -4.66 10.22
CA ILE A 57 -21.63 -4.95 9.61
C ILE A 57 -21.82 -5.31 8.14
N LYS A 58 -21.06 -4.61 7.28
CA LYS A 58 -20.94 -4.88 5.85
C LYS A 58 -19.47 -5.07 5.50
N ILE A 59 -19.12 -6.24 4.99
CA ILE A 59 -17.74 -6.61 4.62
C ILE A 59 -17.72 -7.06 3.16
N LYS A 60 -16.84 -6.46 2.37
CA LYS A 60 -16.55 -6.94 1.02
C LYS A 60 -15.69 -8.20 1.11
N ILE A 61 -16.18 -9.30 0.55
CA ILE A 61 -15.47 -10.59 0.51
C ILE A 61 -14.53 -10.64 -0.70
N GLY A 62 -15.05 -10.31 -1.89
CA GLY A 62 -14.29 -10.47 -3.13
C GLY A 62 -15.09 -10.11 -4.38
N VAL A 63 -14.54 -10.41 -5.54
CA VAL A 63 -15.14 -10.14 -6.85
C VAL A 63 -15.29 -11.46 -7.60
N PHE A 64 -16.39 -11.64 -8.32
CA PHE A 64 -16.57 -12.76 -9.24
C PHE A 64 -16.06 -12.33 -10.64
N PRO A 65 -15.33 -13.18 -11.39
CA PRO A 65 -15.15 -14.62 -11.20
C PRO A 65 -13.97 -15.05 -10.32
N ASP A 66 -13.09 -14.13 -9.92
CA ASP A 66 -11.87 -14.42 -9.14
C ASP A 66 -12.17 -15.22 -7.86
N LEU A 67 -13.32 -14.94 -7.25
CA LEU A 67 -13.83 -15.65 -6.08
C LEU A 67 -15.16 -16.31 -6.41
N SER A 68 -15.17 -17.65 -6.38
CA SER A 68 -16.34 -18.46 -6.71
C SER A 68 -17.42 -18.39 -5.62
N ILE A 69 -18.67 -18.78 -5.94
CA ILE A 69 -19.73 -18.84 -4.91
C ILE A 69 -19.38 -19.79 -3.76
N LYS A 70 -18.66 -20.88 -4.04
CA LYS A 70 -18.28 -21.88 -3.04
C LYS A 70 -17.31 -21.26 -2.01
N GLU A 71 -16.32 -20.53 -2.50
CA GLU A 71 -15.37 -19.80 -1.65
C GLU A 71 -16.06 -18.65 -0.92
N ALA A 72 -16.95 -17.92 -1.59
CA ALA A 72 -17.71 -16.82 -0.97
C ALA A 72 -18.54 -17.31 0.22
N ARG A 73 -19.21 -18.46 0.07
CA ARG A 73 -19.94 -19.11 1.17
C ARG A 73 -19.03 -19.58 2.29
N LYS A 74 -17.86 -20.15 1.97
CA LYS A 74 -16.86 -20.55 2.97
C LYS A 74 -16.42 -19.35 3.82
N ILE A 75 -16.05 -18.24 3.18
CA ILE A 75 -15.63 -17.01 3.88
C ILE A 75 -16.78 -16.41 4.68
N ALA A 76 -18.01 -16.41 4.15
CA ALA A 76 -19.19 -15.95 4.90
C ALA A 76 -19.41 -16.74 6.19
N ARG A 77 -19.22 -18.08 6.16
CA ARG A 77 -19.30 -18.93 7.36
C ARG A 77 -18.18 -18.64 8.36
N GLU A 78 -16.96 -18.40 7.88
CA GLU A 78 -15.83 -18.03 8.73
C GLU A 78 -16.07 -16.69 9.43
N LEU A 79 -16.55 -15.68 8.71
CA LEU A 79 -16.95 -14.38 9.28
C LEU A 79 -18.06 -14.55 10.33
N LYS A 80 -19.08 -15.37 10.01
CA LYS A 80 -20.16 -15.70 10.95
C LYS A 80 -19.65 -16.37 12.21
N ARG A 81 -18.67 -17.28 12.10
CA ARG A 81 -18.02 -17.95 13.25
C ARG A 81 -17.20 -16.98 14.09
N LEU A 82 -16.43 -16.07 13.48
CA LEU A 82 -15.67 -15.05 14.21
C LEU A 82 -16.59 -14.15 15.04
N MET A 83 -17.68 -13.69 14.43
CA MET A 83 -18.69 -12.89 15.14
C MET A 83 -19.37 -13.67 16.26
N ALA A 84 -19.61 -14.97 16.09
CA ALA A 84 -20.17 -15.82 17.14
C ALA A 84 -19.21 -15.95 18.35
N LYS A 85 -17.90 -15.88 18.11
CA LYS A 85 -16.87 -15.81 19.17
C LYS A 85 -16.71 -14.41 19.78
N GLY A 86 -17.55 -13.44 19.38
CA GLY A 86 -17.48 -12.07 19.89
C GLY A 86 -16.38 -11.20 19.27
N ILE A 87 -15.68 -11.69 18.23
CA ILE A 87 -14.61 -10.96 17.53
C ILE A 87 -15.22 -10.14 16.39
N ASP A 88 -14.93 -8.84 16.32
CA ASP A 88 -15.31 -8.00 15.18
C ASP A 88 -14.35 -8.25 13.99
N PRO A 89 -14.84 -8.76 12.84
CA PRO A 89 -13.98 -9.01 11.69
C PRO A 89 -13.39 -7.73 11.06
N ARG A 90 -13.97 -6.55 11.31
CA ARG A 90 -13.41 -5.26 10.87
C ARG A 90 -12.12 -4.94 11.61
N GLU A 91 -12.07 -5.23 12.91
CA GLU A 91 -10.87 -5.04 13.73
C GLU A 91 -9.76 -5.99 13.31
N VAL A 92 -10.08 -7.25 13.05
CA VAL A 92 -9.11 -8.23 12.53
C VAL A 92 -8.50 -7.74 11.22
N LYS A 93 -9.33 -7.26 10.29
CA LYS A 93 -8.83 -6.73 9.02
C LYS A 93 -7.99 -5.47 9.21
N ARG A 94 -8.37 -4.59 10.14
CA ARG A 94 -7.60 -3.39 10.48
C ARG A 94 -6.24 -3.75 11.07
N GLN A 95 -6.18 -4.70 12.00
CA GLN A 95 -4.95 -5.17 12.61
C GLN A 95 -4.02 -5.83 11.58
N GLN A 96 -4.56 -6.64 10.67
CA GLN A 96 -3.78 -7.23 9.57
C GLN A 96 -3.20 -6.15 8.65
N GLN A 97 -3.97 -5.10 8.35
CA GLN A 97 -3.48 -3.98 7.54
C GLN A 97 -2.35 -3.23 8.26
N ILE A 98 -2.54 -2.91 9.54
CA ILE A 98 -1.51 -2.25 10.36
C ILE A 98 -0.23 -3.10 10.39
N ALA A 99 -0.33 -4.41 10.65
CA ALA A 99 0.82 -5.30 10.68
C ALA A 99 1.53 -5.40 9.31
N ALA A 100 0.77 -5.39 8.21
CA ALA A 100 1.34 -5.37 6.87
C ALA A 100 2.07 -4.06 6.57
N ASP A 101 1.51 -2.93 6.98
CA ASP A 101 2.10 -1.61 6.81
C ASP A 101 3.35 -1.44 7.68
N GLU A 102 3.33 -1.92 8.93
CA GLU A 102 4.51 -1.99 9.80
C GLU A 102 5.61 -2.86 9.20
N LYS A 103 5.26 -4.04 8.66
CA LYS A 103 6.24 -4.92 8.00
C LYS A 103 6.86 -4.24 6.78
N ARG A 104 6.06 -3.51 5.99
CA ARG A 104 6.55 -2.73 4.85
C ARG A 104 7.47 -1.60 5.29
N LEU A 105 7.11 -0.87 6.35
CA LEU A 105 7.93 0.21 6.89
C LEU A 105 9.27 -0.33 7.42
N LYS A 106 9.24 -1.43 8.18
CA LYS A 106 10.47 -2.09 8.66
C LYS A 106 11.34 -2.54 7.49
N ALA A 107 10.77 -3.23 6.50
CA ALA A 107 11.52 -3.63 5.31
C ALA A 107 12.16 -2.44 4.57
N ARG A 108 11.49 -1.27 4.54
CA ARG A 108 12.05 -0.03 3.98
C ARG A 108 13.15 0.59 4.84
N GLN A 109 13.19 0.32 6.13
CA GLN A 109 14.23 0.82 7.04
C GLN A 109 15.46 -0.10 7.07
N GLU A 110 15.28 -1.38 6.73
CA GLU A 110 16.34 -2.39 6.71
C GLU A 110 17.23 -2.34 5.46
N ILE A 111 16.82 -1.65 4.39
CA ILE A 111 17.70 -1.44 3.23
C ILE A 111 18.81 -0.45 3.57
N THR A 112 19.93 -0.61 2.90
CA THR A 112 21.08 0.28 3.02
C THR A 112 20.81 1.63 2.34
N PHE A 113 21.55 2.66 2.76
CA PHE A 113 21.49 3.96 2.09
C PHE A 113 21.89 3.86 0.60
N GLN A 114 22.84 2.99 0.27
CA GLN A 114 23.26 2.77 -1.11
C GLN A 114 22.09 2.23 -1.96
N GLU A 115 21.38 1.21 -1.48
CA GLU A 115 20.19 0.67 -2.16
C GLU A 115 19.09 1.73 -2.29
N LEU A 116 18.86 2.52 -1.24
CA LEU A 116 17.89 3.63 -1.27
C LEU A 116 18.27 4.69 -2.31
N TYR A 117 19.55 5.05 -2.38
CA TYR A 117 20.07 6.03 -3.31
C TYR A 117 19.91 5.58 -4.77
N TYR A 118 20.26 4.32 -5.09
CA TYR A 118 20.05 3.79 -6.44
C TYR A 118 18.57 3.69 -6.78
N LYS A 119 17.73 3.25 -5.83
CA LYS A 119 16.28 3.22 -6.02
C LYS A 119 15.70 4.60 -6.31
N TYR A 120 16.17 5.64 -5.62
CA TYR A 120 15.78 7.02 -5.89
C TYR A 120 16.16 7.45 -7.32
N ILE A 121 17.37 7.11 -7.77
CA ILE A 121 17.82 7.43 -9.14
C ILE A 121 16.93 6.71 -10.17
N GLU A 122 16.72 5.41 -10.01
CA GLU A 122 16.02 4.58 -10.99
C GLU A 122 14.51 4.87 -11.04
N GLU A 123 13.85 4.94 -9.88
CA GLU A 123 12.38 5.00 -9.81
C GLU A 123 11.83 6.42 -9.78
N TYR A 124 12.58 7.40 -9.28
CA TYR A 124 12.09 8.77 -9.13
C TYR A 124 12.75 9.75 -10.09
N ALA A 125 14.08 9.78 -10.11
CA ALA A 125 14.81 10.77 -10.91
C ALA A 125 14.66 10.56 -12.43
N LYS A 126 14.61 9.30 -12.90
CA LYS A 126 14.43 8.99 -14.32
C LYS A 126 13.00 9.22 -14.82
N ILE A 127 11.99 9.04 -13.96
CA ILE A 127 10.57 8.98 -14.37
C ILE A 127 9.86 10.33 -14.26
N TYR A 128 10.09 11.11 -13.20
CA TYR A 128 9.28 12.29 -12.87
C TYR A 128 9.89 13.63 -13.33
N THR A 129 10.96 13.58 -14.11
CA THR A 129 11.70 14.77 -14.50
C THR A 129 11.54 15.02 -15.99
N ILE A 130 10.61 15.92 -16.33
CA ILE A 130 10.21 16.28 -17.71
C ILE A 130 11.42 16.75 -18.56
N HIS A 131 12.51 17.19 -17.92
CA HIS A 131 13.77 17.60 -18.55
C HIS A 131 14.94 16.68 -18.14
N TRP A 132 14.78 15.37 -18.38
CA TRP A 132 15.73 14.33 -17.93
C TRP A 132 17.20 14.65 -18.28
N GLN A 133 17.50 15.28 -19.41
CA GLN A 133 18.88 15.62 -19.79
C GLN A 133 19.52 16.71 -18.89
N LYS A 134 18.75 17.69 -18.39
CA LYS A 134 19.26 18.76 -17.50
C LYS A 134 19.31 18.32 -16.03
N ASP A 135 18.34 17.53 -15.57
CA ASP A 135 18.29 17.06 -14.18
C ASP A 135 19.05 15.75 -13.93
N ALA A 136 19.18 14.86 -14.91
CA ALA A 136 20.13 13.76 -14.82
C ALA A 136 21.56 14.30 -14.77
N ALA A 137 21.89 15.32 -15.56
CA ALA A 137 23.17 16.03 -15.42
C ALA A 137 23.35 16.59 -14.01
N ARG A 138 22.31 17.16 -13.38
CA ARG A 138 22.35 17.57 -11.97
C ARG A 138 22.66 16.41 -11.02
N ILE A 139 22.06 15.25 -11.20
CA ILE A 139 22.28 14.11 -10.29
C ILE A 139 23.68 13.49 -10.52
N TYR A 140 24.05 13.21 -11.76
CA TYR A 140 25.33 12.58 -12.09
C TYR A 140 26.54 13.51 -11.91
N ILE A 141 26.43 14.78 -12.30
CA ILE A 141 27.54 15.75 -12.21
C ILE A 141 27.58 16.44 -10.84
N TYR A 142 26.43 16.73 -10.24
CA TYR A 142 26.37 17.50 -9.00
C TYR A 142 26.11 16.63 -7.77
N TRP A 143 25.22 15.64 -7.78
CA TRP A 143 24.90 14.90 -6.54
C TRP A 143 25.90 13.77 -6.29
N GLN A 144 26.20 12.99 -7.33
CA GLN A 144 27.06 11.81 -7.23
C GLN A 144 28.43 12.13 -6.62
N PRO A 145 29.18 13.17 -7.04
CA PRO A 145 30.47 13.44 -6.43
C PRO A 145 30.38 13.81 -4.94
N ARG A 146 29.35 14.56 -4.52
CA ARG A 146 29.18 14.88 -3.09
C ARG A 146 28.81 13.64 -2.27
N ILE A 147 27.91 12.81 -2.79
CA ILE A 147 27.45 11.59 -2.11
C ILE A 147 28.59 10.57 -1.99
N TYR A 148 29.40 10.39 -3.04
CA TYR A 148 30.55 9.47 -3.00
C TYR A 148 31.75 10.01 -2.23
N ASN A 149 32.02 11.32 -2.24
CA ASN A 149 33.17 11.89 -1.53
C ASN A 149 32.90 12.10 -0.05
N TYR A 150 31.70 12.58 0.31
CA TYR A 150 31.38 12.97 1.69
C TYR A 150 30.34 12.06 2.35
N GLY A 151 29.45 11.44 1.58
CA GLY A 151 28.39 10.55 2.09
C GLY A 151 28.78 9.07 2.17
N LYS A 152 30.02 8.70 1.84
CA LYS A 152 30.47 7.29 1.73
C LYS A 152 30.25 6.48 3.01
N SER A 153 30.42 7.11 4.17
CA SER A 153 30.22 6.47 5.48
C SER A 153 28.76 6.02 5.71
N LEU A 154 27.80 6.56 4.94
CA LEU A 154 26.40 6.20 5.03
C LEU A 154 26.04 4.99 4.16
N PHE A 155 26.82 4.68 3.11
CA PHE A 155 26.42 3.73 2.06
C PHE A 155 26.06 2.34 2.58
N LEU A 156 26.89 1.81 3.49
CA LEU A 156 26.73 0.47 4.05
C LEU A 156 25.81 0.45 5.28
N LYS A 157 25.41 1.62 5.80
CA LYS A 157 24.49 1.70 6.92
C LYS A 157 23.07 1.45 6.45
N LYS A 158 22.31 0.69 7.24
CA LYS A 158 20.86 0.62 7.08
C LYS A 158 20.25 1.97 7.39
N ILE A 159 19.12 2.28 6.78
CA ILE A 159 18.41 3.54 7.05
C ILE A 159 18.01 3.65 8.52
N SER A 160 17.65 2.54 9.17
CA SER A 160 17.37 2.49 10.61
C SER A 160 18.57 2.89 11.48
N ASP A 161 19.79 2.68 10.98
CA ASP A 161 21.03 2.88 11.73
C ASP A 161 21.64 4.28 11.50
N ILE A 162 21.15 5.03 10.50
CA ILE A 162 21.60 6.40 10.22
C ILE A 162 20.89 7.36 11.17
N LYS A 163 21.66 8.02 12.03
CA LYS A 163 21.17 8.98 13.02
C LYS A 163 21.48 10.41 12.62
N SER A 164 20.80 11.38 13.24
CA SER A 164 21.06 12.81 13.01
C SER A 164 22.52 13.17 13.25
N ASN A 165 23.17 12.58 14.26
CA ASN A 165 24.59 12.81 14.56
C ASN A 165 25.53 12.35 13.43
N ASP A 166 25.17 11.29 12.69
CA ASP A 166 25.98 10.85 11.54
C ASP A 166 25.98 11.92 10.44
N ILE A 167 24.82 12.54 10.20
CA ILE A 167 24.66 13.61 9.21
C ILE A 167 25.36 14.89 9.69
N GLU A 168 25.21 15.23 10.96
CA GLU A 168 25.85 16.39 11.58
C GLU A 168 27.37 16.29 11.55
N GLN A 169 27.93 15.11 11.83
CA GLN A 169 29.37 14.88 11.75
C GLN A 169 29.89 15.13 10.33
N ILE A 170 29.23 14.58 9.31
CA ILE A 170 29.60 14.81 7.91
C ILE A 170 29.51 16.30 7.56
N PHE A 171 28.46 16.99 8.02
CA PHE A 171 28.30 18.42 7.79
C PHE A 171 29.44 19.23 8.41
N ASN A 172 29.79 18.94 9.67
CA ASN A 172 30.84 19.62 10.41
C ASN A 172 32.22 19.37 9.78
N ASP A 173 32.49 18.15 9.33
CA ASP A 173 33.78 17.82 8.70
C ASP A 173 33.98 18.57 7.37
N ILE A 174 32.94 18.68 6.53
CA ILE A 174 33.00 19.53 5.32
C ILE A 174 33.17 21.01 5.67
N SER A 175 32.53 21.45 6.76
CA SER A 175 32.54 22.85 7.19
C SER A 175 33.91 23.28 7.72
N LYS A 176 34.65 22.38 8.39
CA LYS A 176 36.04 22.61 8.82
C LYS A 176 36.99 22.92 7.65
N GLU A 177 36.70 22.39 6.46
CA GLU A 177 37.45 22.69 5.23
C GLU A 177 37.03 24.03 4.57
N GLY A 178 36.13 24.80 5.20
CA GLY A 178 35.59 26.05 4.66
C GLY A 178 34.53 25.85 3.56
N LYS A 179 34.11 24.61 3.29
CA LYS A 179 33.22 24.26 2.15
C LYS A 179 31.72 24.30 2.52
N TYR A 180 31.27 25.34 3.21
CA TYR A 180 29.89 25.45 3.74
C TYR A 180 28.79 25.26 2.69
N ALA A 181 28.96 25.81 1.48
CA ALA A 181 27.99 25.62 0.39
C ALA A 181 27.84 24.13 -0.01
N THR A 182 28.93 23.37 0.04
CA THR A 182 28.93 21.92 -0.23
C THR A 182 28.23 21.15 0.89
N ALA A 183 28.45 21.55 2.16
CA ALA A 183 27.82 20.93 3.31
C ALA A 183 26.28 21.10 3.27
N ASN A 184 25.80 22.32 3.00
CA ASN A 184 24.38 22.61 2.84
C ASN A 184 23.74 21.85 1.66
N LEU A 185 24.47 21.76 0.54
CA LEU A 185 24.00 21.02 -0.62
C LEU A 185 23.87 19.52 -0.31
N LEU A 186 24.84 18.93 0.38
CA LEU A 186 24.77 17.53 0.79
C LEU A 186 23.55 17.27 1.68
N LEU A 187 23.29 18.15 2.65
CA LEU A 187 22.11 18.04 3.51
C LEU A 187 20.80 18.09 2.70
N ALA A 188 20.71 18.98 1.71
CA ALA A 188 19.56 19.07 0.82
C ALA A 188 19.36 17.80 -0.02
N ILE A 189 20.45 17.19 -0.50
CA ILE A 189 20.45 15.93 -1.24
C ILE A 189 19.92 14.80 -0.34
N LEU A 190 20.53 14.60 0.83
CA LEU A 190 20.14 13.57 1.78
C LEU A 190 18.66 13.70 2.16
N ARG A 191 18.23 14.92 2.48
CA ARG A 191 16.81 15.21 2.78
C ARG A 191 15.89 14.82 1.63
N THR A 192 16.29 15.07 0.39
CA THR A 192 15.47 14.71 -0.78
C THR A 192 15.37 13.20 -0.95
N ILE A 193 16.49 12.48 -0.85
CA ILE A 193 16.54 11.02 -0.96
C ILE A 193 15.67 10.37 0.12
N PHE A 194 15.88 10.72 1.40
CA PHE A 194 15.11 10.14 2.51
C PHE A 194 13.61 10.44 2.38
N ASN A 195 13.21 11.67 2.04
CA ASN A 195 11.79 12.02 1.95
C ASN A 195 11.07 11.38 0.76
N LYS A 196 11.76 11.18 -0.36
CA LYS A 196 11.16 10.63 -1.58
C LYS A 196 11.17 9.13 -1.61
N ALA A 197 12.17 8.49 -1.02
CA ALA A 197 12.32 7.04 -1.08
C ALA A 197 11.69 6.31 0.13
N ILE A 198 11.34 7.02 1.22
CA ILE A 198 10.60 6.45 2.38
C ILE A 198 9.08 6.55 2.21
N LYS A 199 8.56 7.49 1.40
CA LYS A 199 7.11 7.59 1.06
C LYS A 199 6.68 6.44 0.17
#